data_AF-A0A7K2PGP8-F1
#
_entry.id   AF-A0A7K2PGP8-F1
#
_cell.length_a   1.000
_cell.length_b   1.000
_cell.length_c   1.000
_cell.angle_alpha   90.00
_cell.angle_beta   90.00
_cell.angle_gamma   90.00
#
_symmetry.space_group_name_H-M   'P 1'
#
loop_
_entity.id
_entity.type
_entity.pdbx_description
1 polymer ?
#
loop_
_entity_poly.entity_id
_entity_poly.type
_entity_poly.pdbx_seq_one_letter_code
_entity_poly.pdbx_strand_id
1 'polypeptide(L)'
;MPEKEFVEALVELQAEATVHDLVSWCSRHGIDVVPMTAGALVTGSSGKFCEAFGIAPLEHRSRPQTLPVPLALANIARSVTVLPIPMPGARDGGS
;
A
#
# COMPACT_ATOMS: atom_id res chain seq x y z
N MET A 1 19.91 3.98 14.73
CA MET A 1 19.41 3.90 13.35
C MET A 1 18.02 4.51 13.37
N PRO A 2 17.71 5.56 12.58
CA PRO A 2 16.34 6.02 12.49
C PRO A 2 15.47 4.84 12.02
N GLU A 3 14.34 4.69 12.67
CA GLU A 3 13.39 3.61 12.44
C GLU A 3 13.02 3.64 10.96
N LYS A 4 13.14 2.51 10.25
CA LYS A 4 12.72 2.44 8.86
C LYS A 4 11.22 2.68 8.85
N GLU A 5 10.78 3.82 8.33
CA GLU A 5 9.36 4.13 8.26
C GLU A 5 8.68 3.15 7.29
N PHE A 6 7.64 2.45 7.75
CA PHE A 6 6.87 1.50 6.93
C PHE A 6 5.56 2.14 6.44
N VAL A 7 5.12 1.70 5.27
CA VAL A 7 3.86 2.07 4.64
C VAL A 7 3.00 0.83 4.52
N GLU A 8 1.72 0.99 4.84
CA GLU A 8 0.67 0.03 4.54
C GLU A 8 -0.30 0.68 3.55
N ALA A 9 -0.69 -0.04 2.52
CA ALA A 9 -1.68 0.43 1.56
C ALA A 9 -2.63 -0.69 1.14
N LEU A 10 -3.92 -0.36 1.02
CA LEU A 10 -4.92 -1.23 0.44
C LEU A 10 -4.89 -1.09 -1.08
N VAL A 11 -4.91 -2.23 -1.77
CA VAL A 11 -5.05 -2.31 -3.22
C VAL A 11 -6.34 -3.03 -3.53
N GLU A 12 -7.28 -2.32 -4.14
CA GLU A 12 -8.45 -2.94 -4.74
C GLU A 12 -8.08 -3.41 -6.14
N LEU A 13 -8.38 -4.68 -6.46
CA LEU A 13 -8.07 -5.25 -7.76
C LEU A 13 -9.15 -4.90 -8.81
N GLN A 14 -8.75 -4.88 -10.07
CA GLN A 14 -9.70 -4.92 -11.18
C GLN A 14 -10.46 -6.26 -11.18
N ALA A 15 -11.66 -6.26 -11.75
CA ALA A 15 -12.57 -7.43 -11.70
C ALA A 15 -11.97 -8.72 -12.31
N GLU A 16 -11.10 -8.59 -13.31
CA GLU A 16 -10.46 -9.72 -13.99
C GLU A 16 -9.01 -9.96 -13.54
N ALA A 17 -8.49 -9.15 -12.61
CA ALA A 17 -7.12 -9.24 -12.14
C ALA A 17 -6.97 -10.20 -10.95
N THR A 18 -5.80 -10.79 -10.81
CA THR A 18 -5.50 -11.68 -9.69
C THR A 18 -4.46 -11.07 -8.74
N VAL A 19 -4.49 -11.50 -7.47
CA VAL A 19 -3.46 -11.09 -6.50
C VAL A 19 -2.06 -11.55 -6.90
N HIS A 20 -1.94 -12.63 -7.69
CA HIS A 20 -0.67 -13.16 -8.14
C HIS A 20 0.07 -12.21 -9.10
N ASP A 21 -0.69 -11.51 -9.95
CA ASP A 21 -0.14 -10.47 -10.84
C ASP A 21 0.43 -9.29 -10.02
N LEU A 22 -0.29 -8.89 -8.96
CA LEU A 22 0.16 -7.87 -8.02
C LEU A 22 1.43 -8.30 -7.26
N VAL A 23 1.45 -9.52 -6.72
CA VAL A 23 2.61 -10.11 -6.02
C VAL A 23 3.85 -10.07 -6.91
N SER A 24 3.71 -10.48 -8.17
CA SER A 24 4.81 -10.54 -9.14
C SER A 24 5.42 -9.17 -9.45
N TRP A 25 4.62 -8.11 -9.37
CA TRP A 25 5.10 -6.74 -9.51
C TRP A 25 5.73 -6.23 -8.21
N CYS A 26 5.01 -6.31 -7.08
CA CYS A 26 5.45 -5.79 -5.78
C CYS A 26 6.79 -6.40 -5.31
N SER A 27 6.99 -7.69 -5.52
CA SER A 27 8.22 -8.39 -5.11
C SER A 27 9.48 -7.87 -5.82
N ARG A 28 9.39 -7.33 -7.04
CA ARG A 28 10.53 -6.69 -7.74
C ARG A 28 10.95 -5.36 -7.09
N HIS A 29 10.04 -4.77 -6.32
CA HIS A 29 10.23 -3.48 -5.64
C HIS A 29 10.51 -3.64 -4.14
N GLY A 30 10.60 -4.88 -3.63
CA GLY A 30 10.76 -5.14 -2.20
C GLY A 30 9.55 -4.72 -1.38
N ILE A 31 8.36 -4.88 -1.95
CA ILE A 31 7.06 -4.63 -1.32
C ILE A 31 6.39 -5.99 -1.11
N ASP A 32 5.96 -6.24 0.12
CA ASP A 32 5.23 -7.44 0.51
C ASP A 32 3.74 -7.27 0.21
N VAL A 33 3.08 -8.39 -0.07
CA VAL A 33 1.65 -8.44 -0.40
C VAL A 33 0.96 -9.49 0.46
N VAL A 34 -0.11 -9.08 1.14
CA VAL A 34 -1.00 -9.93 1.93
C VAL A 34 -2.35 -9.99 1.22
N PRO A 35 -2.72 -11.14 0.62
CA PRO A 35 -4.02 -11.30 -0.05
C PRO A 35 -5.20 -11.10 0.91
N MET A 36 -6.26 -10.48 0.42
CA MET A 36 -7.51 -10.25 1.15
C MET A 36 -8.72 -10.65 0.28
N THR A 37 -9.89 -10.82 0.90
CA THR A 37 -11.13 -11.17 0.17
C THR A 37 -11.51 -10.14 -0.92
N ALA A 38 -11.24 -8.85 -0.69
CA ALA A 38 -11.61 -7.76 -1.59
C ALA A 38 -10.42 -7.14 -2.36
N GLY A 39 -9.23 -7.75 -2.29
CA GLY A 39 -8.02 -7.19 -2.88
C GLY A 39 -6.76 -7.65 -2.16
N ALA A 40 -5.88 -6.72 -1.83
CA ALA A 40 -4.67 -7.01 -1.05
C ALA A 40 -4.25 -5.85 -0.16
N LEU A 41 -3.57 -6.17 0.94
CA LEU A 41 -2.76 -5.21 1.70
C LEU A 41 -1.32 -5.30 1.19
N VAL A 42 -0.72 -4.18 0.82
CA VAL A 42 0.69 -4.11 0.48
C VAL A 42 1.46 -3.36 1.56
N THR A 43 2.65 -3.84 1.91
CA THR A 43 3.47 -3.25 2.96
C THR A 43 4.95 -3.22 2.58
N GLY A 44 5.67 -2.21 3.03
CA GLY A 44 7.09 -2.07 2.75
C GLY A 44 7.68 -0.79 3.29
N SER A 45 8.99 -0.61 3.11
CA SER A 45 9.65 0.63 3.51
C SER A 45 9.10 1.82 2.71
N SER A 46 8.87 2.95 3.36
CA SER A 46 8.31 4.17 2.78
C SER A 46 9.06 4.62 1.51
N GLY A 47 10.40 4.59 1.54
CA GLY A 47 11.23 4.93 0.39
C GLY A 47 11.01 3.99 -0.82
N LYS A 48 11.01 2.67 -0.60
CA LYS A 48 10.78 1.70 -1.69
C LYS A 48 9.36 1.77 -2.24
N PHE A 49 8.38 2.00 -1.37
CA PHE A 49 7.01 2.23 -1.77
C PHE A 49 6.90 3.48 -2.65
N CYS A 50 7.41 4.63 -2.20
CA CYS A 50 7.32 5.87 -2.98
C CYS A 50 8.04 5.76 -4.34
N GLU A 51 9.22 5.12 -4.37
CA GLU A 51 9.97 4.82 -5.59
C GLU A 51 9.16 3.97 -6.57
N ALA A 52 8.56 2.87 -6.09
CA ALA A 52 7.80 1.94 -6.93
C ALA A 52 6.52 2.56 -7.50
N PHE A 53 5.84 3.38 -6.69
CA PHE A 53 4.60 4.05 -7.09
C PHE A 53 4.85 5.38 -7.82
N GLY A 54 6.11 5.81 -7.95
CA GLY A 54 6.49 7.03 -8.65
C GLY A 54 5.96 8.31 -8.00
N ILE A 55 5.81 8.31 -6.67
CA ILE A 55 5.25 9.41 -5.89
C ILE A 55 6.31 10.11 -5.04
N ALA A 56 6.02 11.35 -4.66
CA ALA A 56 6.80 12.06 -3.65
C ALA A 56 6.72 11.35 -2.29
N PRO A 57 7.70 11.55 -1.39
CA PRO A 57 7.63 11.05 -0.02
C PRO A 57 6.30 11.40 0.65
N LEU A 58 5.71 10.41 1.31
CA LEU A 58 4.41 10.56 1.97
C LEU A 58 4.56 11.34 3.29
N GLU A 59 4.33 12.65 3.23
CA GLU A 59 4.30 13.51 4.41
C GLU A 59 2.93 13.43 5.13
N HIS A 60 2.92 13.47 6.47
CA HIS A 60 1.71 13.59 7.29
C HIS A 60 0.59 12.56 6.97
N ARG A 61 0.90 11.27 7.12
CA ARG A 61 -0.05 10.15 6.98
C ARG A 61 -1.02 10.01 8.16
N SER A 62 -1.76 11.07 8.47
CA SER A 62 -2.78 11.08 9.55
C SER A 62 -4.15 10.60 9.09
N ARG A 63 -4.37 10.47 7.77
CA ARG A 63 -5.61 10.00 7.16
C ARG A 63 -5.31 9.09 5.96
N PRO A 64 -6.25 8.23 5.56
CA PRO A 64 -6.11 7.47 4.32
C PRO A 64 -5.91 8.38 3.10
N GLN A 65 -5.02 8.01 2.20
CA GLN A 65 -4.74 8.76 0.98
C GLN A 65 -4.76 7.84 -0.23
N THR A 66 -5.69 8.08 -1.16
CA THR A 66 -5.74 7.36 -2.43
C THR A 66 -4.73 7.94 -3.41
N LEU A 67 -3.88 7.08 -3.95
CA LEU A 67 -2.81 7.42 -4.87
C LEU A 67 -3.22 7.15 -6.31
N PRO A 68 -2.57 7.82 -7.28
CA PRO A 68 -2.66 7.40 -8.67
C PRO A 68 -2.13 5.96 -8.82
N VAL A 69 -2.85 5.14 -9.58
CA VAL A 69 -2.40 3.80 -9.94
C VAL A 69 -1.26 3.93 -10.98
N PRO A 70 -0.07 3.37 -10.73
CA PRO A 70 1.01 3.36 -11.71
C PRO A 70 0.58 2.65 -13.00
N LEU A 71 1.08 3.10 -14.15
CA LEU A 71 0.71 2.51 -15.45
C LEU A 71 0.97 1.00 -15.51
N ALA A 72 2.05 0.53 -14.87
CA ALA A 72 2.40 -0.88 -14.78
C ALA A 72 1.34 -1.73 -14.04
N LEU A 73 0.48 -1.10 -13.24
CA LEU A 73 -0.59 -1.73 -12.48
C LEU A 73 -1.99 -1.38 -13.01
N ALA A 74 -2.13 -0.62 -14.11
CA ALA A 74 -3.43 -0.09 -14.55
C ALA A 74 -4.48 -1.19 -14.84
N ASN A 75 -4.03 -2.36 -15.31
CA ASN A 75 -4.90 -3.53 -15.56
C ASN A 75 -5.04 -4.46 -14.34
N ILE A 76 -4.35 -4.18 -13.24
CA ILE A 76 -4.30 -5.02 -12.05
C ILE A 76 -5.02 -4.34 -10.89
N ALA A 77 -4.63 -3.11 -10.57
CA ALA A 77 -5.17 -2.32 -9.48
C ALA A 77 -6.22 -1.34 -9.99
N ARG A 78 -7.39 -1.37 -9.35
CA ARG A 78 -8.45 -0.37 -9.52
C ARG A 78 -8.17 0.87 -8.67
N SER A 79 -7.69 0.67 -7.45
CA SER A 79 -7.36 1.75 -6.52
C SER A 79 -6.17 1.35 -5.65
N VAL A 80 -5.45 2.35 -5.15
CA VAL A 80 -4.37 2.18 -4.17
C VAL A 80 -4.59 3.23 -3.09
N THR A 81 -4.78 2.80 -1.84
CA THR A 81 -5.03 3.71 -0.72
C THR A 81 -4.05 3.45 0.40
N VAL A 82 -3.14 4.39 0.63
CA VAL A 82 -2.22 4.36 1.77
C VAL A 82 -3.01 4.59 3.05
N LEU A 83 -2.76 3.73 4.05
CA LEU A 83 -3.35 3.81 5.37
C LEU A 83 -2.61 4.83 6.26
N PRO A 84 -3.29 5.42 7.24
CA PRO A 84 -2.64 6.29 8.21
C PRO A 84 -1.58 5.51 9.01
N ILE A 85 -0.56 6.20 9.49
CA ILE A 85 0.40 5.61 10.43
C ILE A 85 -0.38 5.24 11.70
N PRO A 86 -0.29 4.00 12.20
CA PRO A 86 -0.91 3.64 13.46
C PRO A 86 -0.34 4.51 14.56
N MET A 87 -1.17 5.37 15.16
CA MET A 87 -0.75 6.15 16.31
C MET A 87 -0.53 5.19 17.49
N PRO A 88 0.67 5.15 18.10
CA PRO A 88 0.89 4.36 19.31
C PRO A 88 0.00 4.94 20.42
N GLY A 89 -1.13 4.27 20.71
CA GLY A 89 -2.10 4.70 21.72
C GLY A 89 -3.57 4.69 21.32
N ALA A 90 -3.92 4.43 20.06
CA ALA A 90 -5.31 4.19 19.66
C ALA A 90 -5.77 2.80 20.12
N ARG A 91 -5.89 2.60 21.42
CA ARG A 91 -6.64 1.49 22.01
C ARG A 91 -8.09 1.73 21.61
N ASP A 92 -8.63 0.85 20.77
CA ASP A 92 -10.03 0.84 20.38
C ASP A 92 -10.88 0.95 21.65
N GLY A 93 -11.42 2.15 21.87
CA GLY A 93 -12.35 2.44 22.95
C GLY A 93 -13.71 1.93 22.52
N GLY A 94 -13.88 0.61 22.51
CA GLY A 94 -15.20 0.00 22.55
C GLY A 94 -15.84 0.34 23.88
N SER A 95 -16.87 1.19 23.85
CA SER A 95 -17.86 1.37 24.92
C SER A 95 -19.23 1.15 24.34
#